data_AF-A0A6N6PLY8-F1
#
_entry.id   AF-A0A6N6PLY8-F1
#
_cell.length_a   1.000
_cell.length_b   1.000
_cell.length_c   1.000
_cell.angle_alpha   90.00
_cell.angle_beta   90.00
_cell.angle_gamma   90.00
#
_symmetry.space_group_name_H-M   'P 1'
#
loop_
_entity.id
_entity.type
_entity.pdbx_description
1 polymer ?
#
loop_
_entity_poly.entity_id
_entity_poly.type
_entity_poly.pdbx_seq_one_letter_code
_entity_poly.pdbx_strand_id
1 'polypeptide(L)'
;MMATGAQEGVIGIKAKKKKAVEAIEEACRGTRVRVQWLGDFYPAGDEYDLFYTVTGRFIPPVKQAAIGKSACDQCRYCTEFCPRFLLGDQVEPHPGMRTLAFTGAGAERFNEWAALCCSCGLCTHSACPGELYPKEACDDSKAALRKQDFKWTGKTDIKVHPMRDGRPVSSRTPAPRRSVLASSKRARWSFR
;
A
#
# COMPACT_ATOMS: atom_id res chain seq x y z
N MET A 1 8.91 -27.51 -10.26
CA MET A 1 8.33 -27.96 -8.96
C MET A 1 9.29 -28.77 -8.12
N MET A 2 10.11 -29.66 -8.69
CA MET A 2 11.07 -30.48 -7.91
C MET A 2 12.04 -29.65 -7.04
N ALA A 3 12.47 -28.48 -7.51
CA ALA A 3 13.36 -27.60 -6.75
C ALA A 3 12.72 -26.99 -5.47
N THR A 4 11.39 -26.83 -5.45
CA THR A 4 10.67 -26.19 -4.32
C THR A 4 9.78 -27.14 -3.55
N GLY A 5 9.57 -28.37 -4.04
CA GLY A 5 8.59 -29.32 -3.49
C GLY A 5 7.12 -28.91 -3.69
N ALA A 6 6.84 -27.89 -4.53
CA ALA A 6 5.48 -27.41 -4.76
C ALA A 6 4.61 -28.47 -5.46
N GLN A 7 3.34 -28.60 -5.04
CA GLN A 7 2.40 -29.58 -5.60
C GLN A 7 1.77 -29.12 -6.93
N GLU A 8 1.62 -27.81 -7.10
CA GLU A 8 1.11 -27.17 -8.31
C GLU A 8 1.91 -25.90 -8.66
N GLY A 9 1.74 -25.43 -9.89
CA GLY A 9 2.31 -24.17 -10.38
C GLY A 9 1.21 -23.27 -10.92
N VAL A 10 1.44 -21.96 -10.89
CA VAL A 10 0.45 -21.00 -11.39
C VAL A 10 1.14 -19.97 -12.28
N ILE A 11 0.59 -19.75 -13.47
CA ILE A 11 1.03 -18.72 -14.40
C ILE A 11 -0.02 -17.62 -14.43
N GLY A 12 0.35 -16.42 -14.00
CA GLY A 12 -0.46 -15.22 -14.11
C GLY A 12 -0.34 -14.57 -15.48
N ILE A 13 -1.46 -14.29 -16.14
CA ILE A 13 -1.46 -13.56 -17.42
C ILE A 13 -2.61 -12.55 -17.50
N LYS A 14 -2.33 -11.36 -18.05
CA LYS A 14 -3.34 -10.34 -18.28
C LYS A 14 -4.38 -10.84 -19.29
N ALA A 15 -5.66 -10.84 -18.89
CA ALA A 15 -6.76 -11.37 -19.70
C ALA A 15 -6.88 -10.72 -21.10
N LYS A 16 -6.44 -9.47 -21.25
CA LYS A 16 -6.46 -8.75 -22.54
C LYS A 16 -5.56 -9.38 -23.63
N LYS A 17 -4.61 -10.25 -23.26
CA LYS A 17 -3.65 -10.88 -24.19
C LYS A 17 -4.15 -12.23 -24.72
N LYS A 18 -5.31 -12.23 -25.40
CA LYS A 18 -6.03 -13.45 -25.83
C LYS A 18 -5.16 -14.54 -26.47
N LYS A 19 -4.37 -14.20 -27.49
CA LYS A 19 -3.48 -15.16 -28.17
C LYS A 19 -2.46 -15.82 -27.23
N ALA A 20 -1.94 -15.06 -26.27
CA ALA A 20 -0.99 -15.58 -25.30
C ALA A 20 -1.67 -16.43 -24.23
N VAL A 21 -2.91 -16.08 -23.84
CA VAL A 21 -3.73 -16.90 -22.95
C VAL A 21 -3.98 -18.27 -23.57
N GLU A 22 -4.45 -18.31 -24.82
CA GLU A 22 -4.72 -19.56 -25.55
C GLU A 22 -3.47 -20.45 -25.66
N ALA A 23 -2.33 -19.85 -26.04
CA ALA A 23 -1.08 -20.59 -26.17
C ALA A 23 -0.59 -21.18 -24.82
N ILE A 24 -0.74 -20.43 -23.73
CA ILE A 24 -0.32 -20.89 -22.40
C ILE A 24 -1.30 -21.95 -21.87
N GLU A 25 -2.60 -21.77 -22.06
CA GLU A 25 -3.61 -22.76 -21.65
C GLU A 25 -3.37 -24.08 -22.36
N GLU A 26 -3.10 -24.07 -23.67
CA GLU A 26 -2.77 -25.29 -24.42
C GLU A 26 -1.48 -25.94 -23.89
N ALA A 27 -0.42 -25.14 -23.67
CA ALA A 27 0.85 -25.64 -23.15
C ALA A 27 0.74 -26.19 -21.71
N CYS A 28 -0.24 -25.74 -20.94
CA CYS A 28 -0.47 -26.19 -19.57
C CYS A 28 -1.35 -27.44 -19.49
N ARG A 29 -2.03 -27.86 -20.58
CA ARG A 29 -2.90 -29.06 -20.56
C ARG A 29 -2.12 -30.30 -20.18
N GLY A 30 -2.68 -31.09 -19.26
CA GLY A 30 -2.06 -32.31 -18.74
C GLY A 30 -0.87 -32.08 -17.79
N THR A 31 -0.52 -30.82 -17.50
CA THR A 31 0.51 -30.47 -16.51
C THR A 31 -0.14 -30.13 -15.16
N ARG A 32 0.68 -30.00 -14.11
CA ARG A 32 0.24 -29.50 -12.80
C ARG A 32 0.24 -27.97 -12.71
N VAL A 33 0.28 -27.29 -13.85
CA VAL A 33 0.32 -25.82 -13.92
C VAL A 33 -1.04 -25.32 -14.36
N ARG A 34 -1.63 -24.38 -13.60
CA ARG A 34 -2.89 -23.71 -13.98
C ARG A 34 -2.64 -22.27 -14.40
N VAL A 35 -3.50 -21.76 -15.26
CA VAL A 35 -3.47 -20.36 -15.72
C VAL A 35 -4.40 -19.52 -14.85
N GLN A 36 -3.88 -18.41 -14.32
CA GLN A 36 -4.65 -17.43 -13.56
C GLN A 36 -4.76 -16.15 -14.38
N TRP A 37 -5.99 -15.73 -14.65
CA TRP A 37 -6.23 -14.47 -15.35
C TRP A 37 -6.12 -13.30 -14.38
N LEU A 38 -5.39 -12.27 -14.81
CA LEU A 38 -5.18 -11.03 -14.06
C LEU A 38 -5.89 -9.86 -14.74
N GLY A 39 -6.29 -8.88 -13.93
CA GLY A 39 -6.81 -7.61 -14.41
C GLY A 39 -5.71 -6.71 -14.97
N ASP A 40 -6.08 -5.49 -15.35
CA ASP A 40 -5.12 -4.49 -15.83
C ASP A 40 -4.91 -3.41 -14.75
N PHE A 41 -3.95 -3.67 -13.87
CA PHE A 41 -3.68 -2.82 -12.70
C PHE A 41 -2.29 -2.18 -12.82
N TYR A 42 -2.17 -1.21 -13.73
CA TYR A 42 -0.97 -0.37 -13.91
C TYR A 42 -1.16 0.97 -13.15
N PRO A 43 -0.13 1.59 -12.51
CA PRO A 43 1.32 1.36 -12.64
C PRO A 43 2.01 0.47 -11.58
N ALA A 44 1.28 -0.14 -10.65
CA ALA A 44 1.91 -0.95 -9.60
C ALA A 44 0.98 -2.03 -9.06
N GLY A 45 1.53 -3.22 -8.82
CA GLY A 45 0.87 -4.28 -8.06
C GLY A 45 0.37 -5.47 -8.88
N ASP A 46 0.89 -5.73 -10.09
CA ASP A 46 0.56 -6.96 -10.82
C ASP A 46 1.09 -8.20 -10.06
N GLU A 47 2.19 -8.08 -9.33
CA GLU A 47 2.75 -9.10 -8.44
C GLU A 47 1.91 -9.31 -7.17
N TYR A 48 1.33 -8.24 -6.62
CA TYR A 48 0.40 -8.33 -5.49
C TYR A 48 -0.96 -8.88 -5.91
N ASP A 49 -1.48 -8.45 -7.07
CA ASP A 49 -2.70 -8.99 -7.67
C ASP A 49 -2.51 -10.47 -7.98
N LEU A 50 -1.37 -10.85 -8.58
CA LEU A 50 -1.03 -12.25 -8.81
C LEU A 50 -0.98 -13.05 -7.51
N PHE A 51 -0.24 -12.58 -6.50
CA PHE A 51 -0.14 -13.29 -5.23
C PHE A 51 -1.51 -13.45 -4.57
N TYR A 52 -2.31 -12.40 -4.51
CA TYR A 52 -3.63 -12.43 -3.88
C TYR A 52 -4.64 -13.28 -4.66
N THR A 53 -4.73 -13.10 -5.97
CA THR A 53 -5.66 -13.88 -6.82
C THR A 53 -5.34 -15.36 -6.82
N VAL A 54 -4.06 -15.72 -6.67
CA VAL A 54 -3.61 -17.12 -6.61
C VAL A 54 -3.76 -17.73 -5.24
N THR A 55 -3.33 -17.02 -4.19
CA THR A 55 -3.21 -17.60 -2.83
C THR A 55 -4.37 -17.24 -1.90
N GLY A 56 -5.18 -16.24 -2.26
CA GLY A 56 -6.19 -15.63 -1.39
C GLY A 56 -5.61 -14.91 -0.17
N ARG A 57 -4.29 -14.73 -0.10
CA ARG A 57 -3.59 -14.17 1.05
C ARG A 57 -2.93 -12.87 0.67
N PHE A 58 -2.92 -11.92 1.60
CA PHE A 58 -2.00 -10.78 1.56
C PHE A 58 -0.80 -11.07 2.47
N ILE A 59 0.30 -10.36 2.26
CA ILE A 59 1.45 -10.41 3.16
C ILE A 59 0.97 -9.98 4.56
N PRO A 60 1.12 -10.82 5.59
CA PRO A 60 0.65 -10.49 6.94
C PRO A 60 1.29 -9.19 7.47
N PRO A 61 0.56 -8.37 8.25
CA PRO A 61 1.08 -7.09 8.76
C PRO A 61 2.44 -7.19 9.47
N VAL A 62 2.65 -8.26 10.25
CA VAL A 62 3.93 -8.51 10.93
C VAL A 62 5.09 -8.68 9.93
N LYS A 63 4.85 -9.37 8.80
CA LYS A 63 5.84 -9.51 7.74
C LYS A 63 6.08 -8.20 7.01
N GLN A 64 5.03 -7.40 6.79
CA GLN A 64 5.16 -6.06 6.19
C GLN A 64 6.09 -5.17 7.03
N ALA A 65 5.91 -5.18 8.36
CA ALA A 65 6.77 -4.43 9.29
C ALA A 65 8.22 -4.94 9.28
N ALA A 66 8.42 -6.27 9.24
CA ALA A 66 9.75 -6.86 9.17
C ALA A 66 10.49 -6.50 7.86
N ILE A 67 9.80 -6.60 6.71
CA ILE A 67 10.34 -6.20 5.40
C ILE A 67 10.68 -4.70 5.40
N GLY A 68 9.75 -3.86 5.89
CA GLY A 68 9.97 -2.42 5.99
C GLY A 68 11.15 -2.07 6.89
N LYS A 69 11.33 -2.78 8.01
CA LYS A 69 12.47 -2.61 8.92
C LYS A 69 13.81 -2.93 8.24
N SER A 70 13.86 -3.97 7.41
CA SER A 70 15.10 -4.38 6.74
C SER A 70 15.44 -3.59 5.47
N ALA A 71 14.44 -3.08 4.76
CA ALA A 71 14.61 -2.57 3.40
C ALA A 71 14.38 -1.05 3.25
N CYS A 72 13.83 -0.36 4.25
CA CYS A 72 13.57 1.07 4.11
C CYS A 72 14.84 1.90 4.10
N ASP A 73 15.08 2.61 2.99
CA ASP A 73 16.21 3.50 2.73
C ASP A 73 16.02 4.94 3.23
N GLN A 74 14.88 5.24 3.87
CA GLN A 74 14.53 6.55 4.41
C GLN A 74 14.47 7.71 3.38
N CYS A 75 14.23 7.42 2.10
CA CYS A 75 14.18 8.40 1.00
C CYS A 75 13.08 9.49 1.06
N ARG A 76 12.12 9.42 1.99
CA ARG A 76 10.98 10.34 2.17
C ARG A 76 9.96 10.42 1.01
N TYR A 77 10.12 9.69 -0.11
CA TYR A 77 9.16 9.73 -1.23
C TYR A 77 7.69 9.47 -0.82
N CYS A 78 7.46 8.59 0.15
CA CYS A 78 6.11 8.33 0.70
C CYS A 78 5.42 9.58 1.31
N THR A 79 6.18 10.60 1.69
CA THR A 79 5.67 11.92 2.15
C THR A 79 5.56 12.89 0.99
N GLU A 80 6.59 12.98 0.15
CA GLU A 80 6.64 13.91 -0.97
C GLU A 80 5.53 13.69 -2.01
N PHE A 81 5.04 12.45 -2.13
CA PHE A 81 3.88 12.12 -2.98
C PHE A 81 2.54 12.06 -2.22
N CYS A 82 2.52 12.24 -0.89
CA CYS A 82 1.28 12.16 -0.13
C CYS A 82 0.33 13.32 -0.50
N PRO A 83 -0.92 13.05 -0.95
CA PRO A 83 -1.81 14.11 -1.37
C PRO A 83 -2.19 15.04 -0.21
N ARG A 84 -2.25 14.53 1.02
CA ARG A 84 -2.53 15.33 2.22
C ARG A 84 -1.38 16.27 2.56
N PHE A 85 -0.14 15.77 2.48
CA PHE A 85 1.06 16.59 2.61
C PHE A 85 1.08 17.72 1.57
N LEU A 86 0.77 17.40 0.31
CA LEU A 86 0.71 18.39 -0.77
C LEU A 86 -0.41 19.42 -0.59
N LEU A 87 -1.51 19.04 0.08
CA LEU A 87 -2.60 19.95 0.43
C LEU A 87 -2.31 20.83 1.66
N GLY A 88 -1.23 20.56 2.39
CA GLY A 88 -0.80 21.34 3.55
C GLY A 88 -1.08 20.70 4.91
N ASP A 89 -1.65 19.50 4.96
CA ASP A 89 -1.76 18.75 6.21
C ASP A 89 -0.38 18.25 6.67
N GLN A 90 -0.16 18.17 7.98
CA GLN A 90 1.05 17.55 8.55
C GLN A 90 0.93 16.02 8.58
N VAL A 91 0.74 15.42 7.41
CA VAL A 91 0.79 13.96 7.21
C VAL A 91 2.14 13.62 6.62
N GLU A 92 2.97 12.96 7.42
CA GLU A 92 4.27 12.47 6.98
C GLU A 92 4.34 10.97 7.21
N PRO A 93 4.24 10.12 6.16
CA PRO A 93 4.35 8.67 6.30
C PRO A 93 5.77 8.17 6.58
N HIS A 94 6.80 8.90 6.11
CA HIS A 94 8.20 8.46 6.22
C HIS A 94 8.68 8.26 7.67
N PRO A 95 8.25 9.04 8.68
CA PRO A 95 8.62 8.81 10.06
C PRO A 95 7.91 7.58 10.63
N GLY A 96 6.70 7.27 10.17
CA GLY A 96 6.04 6.00 10.45
C GLY A 96 6.88 4.81 9.99
N MET A 97 7.49 4.91 8.81
CA MET A 97 8.46 3.91 8.34
C MET A 97 9.73 3.89 9.21
N ARG A 98 10.25 5.07 9.61
CA ARG A 98 11.42 5.17 10.49
C ARG A 98 11.21 4.47 11.84
N THR A 99 10.00 4.54 12.41
CA THR A 99 9.70 3.84 13.68
C THR A 99 9.93 2.34 13.59
N LEU A 100 9.83 1.72 12.40
CA LEU A 100 10.08 0.29 12.21
C LEU A 100 11.52 -0.11 12.55
N ALA A 101 12.50 0.79 12.37
CA ALA A 101 13.89 0.54 12.73
C ALA A 101 14.05 0.40 14.26
N PHE A 102 13.32 1.22 15.01
CA PHE A 102 13.44 1.35 16.48
C PHE A 102 12.46 0.46 17.26
N THR A 103 11.43 -0.08 16.59
CA THR A 103 10.45 -0.96 17.21
C THR A 103 10.68 -2.42 16.83
N GLY A 104 10.23 -3.34 17.68
CA GLY A 104 10.14 -4.76 17.32
C GLY A 104 9.08 -4.96 16.23
N ALA A 105 9.25 -5.99 15.38
CA ALA A 105 8.20 -6.35 14.44
C ALA A 105 6.93 -6.74 15.21
N GLY A 106 5.81 -6.05 14.94
CA GLY A 106 4.55 -6.26 15.66
C GLY A 106 4.41 -5.49 16.98
N ALA A 107 5.40 -4.69 17.39
CA ALA A 107 5.23 -3.76 18.51
C ALA A 107 4.31 -2.58 18.13
N GLU A 108 3.67 -1.98 19.13
CA GLU A 108 2.87 -0.77 18.90
C GLU A 108 3.74 0.35 18.36
N ARG A 109 3.22 1.03 17.33
CA ARG A 109 3.90 2.14 16.66
C ARG A 109 3.18 3.42 17.00
N PHE A 110 3.93 4.41 17.46
CA PHE A 110 3.40 5.74 17.72
C PHE A 110 4.05 6.72 16.74
N ASN A 111 3.24 7.29 15.86
CA ASN A 111 3.62 8.42 15.02
C ASN A 111 2.43 9.38 14.94
N GLU A 112 2.52 10.49 15.67
CA GLU A 112 1.50 11.55 15.69
C GLU A 112 1.14 12.07 14.29
N TRP A 113 2.09 12.10 13.35
CA TRP A 113 1.84 12.56 11.97
C TRP A 113 0.96 11.61 11.16
N ALA A 114 0.70 10.40 11.67
CA ALA A 114 -0.30 9.51 11.11
C ALA A 114 -1.74 9.92 11.47
N ALA A 115 -1.96 10.79 12.47
CA ALA A 115 -3.29 11.18 12.94
C ALA A 115 -4.17 11.74 11.82
N LEU A 116 -3.58 12.54 10.91
CA LEU A 116 -4.28 13.16 9.80
C LEU A 116 -4.33 12.27 8.54
N CYS A 117 -3.65 11.11 8.53
CA CYS A 117 -3.61 10.23 7.36
C CYS A 117 -5.02 9.72 7.00
N CYS A 118 -5.40 9.80 5.72
CA CYS A 118 -6.70 9.31 5.21
C CYS A 118 -6.65 7.88 4.65
N SER A 119 -5.51 7.19 4.80
CA SER A 119 -5.34 5.80 4.36
C SER A 119 -5.58 5.59 2.85
N CYS A 120 -5.26 6.59 2.01
CA CYS A 120 -5.47 6.55 0.55
C CYS A 120 -4.60 5.50 -0.16
N GLY A 121 -3.47 5.09 0.43
CA GLY A 121 -2.61 4.02 -0.08
C GLY A 121 -1.63 4.40 -1.18
N LEU A 122 -1.64 5.65 -1.65
CA LEU A 122 -0.71 6.08 -2.68
C LEU A 122 0.77 5.87 -2.29
N CYS A 123 1.09 6.08 -1.01
CA CYS A 123 2.44 5.89 -0.52
C CYS A 123 2.93 4.45 -0.66
N THR A 124 2.06 3.45 -0.48
CA THR A 124 2.36 2.02 -0.69
C THR A 124 2.34 1.67 -2.17
N HIS A 125 1.41 2.22 -2.94
CA HIS A 125 1.18 1.80 -4.31
C HIS A 125 2.13 2.43 -5.32
N SER A 126 2.41 3.73 -5.24
CA SER A 126 3.11 4.42 -6.34
C SER A 126 4.28 5.28 -5.88
N ALA A 127 4.39 5.56 -4.58
CA ALA A 127 5.44 6.45 -4.09
C ALA A 127 6.69 5.72 -3.58
N CYS A 128 6.56 4.53 -3.00
CA CYS A 128 7.69 3.86 -2.37
C CYS A 128 8.54 3.14 -3.43
N PRO A 129 9.79 3.59 -3.70
CA PRO A 129 10.64 2.93 -4.69
C PRO A 129 11.07 1.51 -4.26
N GLY A 130 11.06 1.22 -2.96
CA GLY A 130 11.33 -0.11 -2.42
C GLY A 130 10.09 -1.00 -2.29
N GLU A 131 8.94 -0.58 -2.84
CA GLU A 131 7.67 -1.35 -2.81
C GLU A 131 7.25 -1.80 -1.39
N LEU A 132 7.52 -0.94 -0.41
CA LEU A 132 7.22 -1.16 1.01
C LEU A 132 5.79 -0.72 1.38
N TYR A 133 5.47 -0.75 2.68
CA TYR A 133 4.11 -0.58 3.20
C TYR A 133 3.92 0.67 4.09
N PRO A 134 4.26 1.89 3.62
CA PRO A 134 4.11 3.11 4.41
C PRO A 134 2.66 3.45 4.77
N LYS A 135 1.66 3.05 3.96
CA LYS A 135 0.25 3.23 4.31
C LYS A 135 -0.09 2.38 5.53
N GLU A 136 0.27 1.11 5.49
CA GLU A 136 0.02 0.17 6.58
C GLU A 136 0.81 0.55 7.84
N ALA A 137 2.02 1.11 7.71
CA ALA A 137 2.74 1.73 8.82
C ALA A 137 1.96 2.89 9.48
N CYS A 138 1.32 3.74 8.66
CA CYS A 138 0.45 4.82 9.16
C CYS A 138 -0.83 4.27 9.80
N ASP A 139 -1.44 3.23 9.25
CA ASP A 139 -2.69 2.67 9.78
C ASP A 139 -2.49 2.05 11.16
N ASP A 140 -1.39 1.31 11.34
CA ASP A 140 -1.04 0.75 12.66
C ASP A 140 -0.74 1.87 13.66
N SER A 141 -0.10 2.96 13.22
CA SER A 141 0.11 4.14 14.06
C SER A 141 -1.21 4.79 14.46
N LYS A 142 -2.16 4.91 13.53
CA LYS A 142 -3.52 5.40 13.83
C LYS A 142 -4.26 4.50 14.80
N ALA A 143 -4.09 3.18 14.70
CA ALA A 143 -4.68 2.24 15.65
C ALA A 143 -4.12 2.46 17.06
N ALA A 144 -2.81 2.65 17.21
CA ALA A 144 -2.20 2.98 18.50
C ALA A 144 -2.65 4.35 19.03
N LEU A 145 -2.67 5.39 18.19
CA LEU A 145 -3.14 6.73 18.58
C LEU A 145 -4.58 6.72 19.09
N ARG A 146 -5.46 5.91 18.48
CA ARG A 146 -6.85 5.75 18.92
C ARG A 146 -6.96 5.10 20.31
N LYS A 147 -6.10 4.14 20.64
CA LYS A 147 -6.08 3.51 21.97
C LYS A 147 -5.65 4.49 23.07
N GLN A 148 -4.93 5.55 22.70
CA GLN A 148 -4.43 6.58 23.61
C GLN A 148 -5.31 7.84 23.62
N ASP A 149 -6.47 7.82 22.95
CA ASP A 149 -7.34 8.99 22.78
C ASP A 149 -6.58 10.25 22.30
N PHE A 150 -5.56 10.04 21.47
CA PHE A 150 -4.67 11.11 21.03
C PHE A 150 -5.45 12.15 20.23
N LYS A 151 -5.31 13.41 20.63
CA LYS A 151 -5.85 14.57 19.92
C LYS A 151 -4.74 15.31 19.20
N TRP A 152 -4.98 15.63 17.94
CA TRP A 152 -4.03 16.38 17.12
C TRP A 152 -3.83 17.80 17.68
N THR A 153 -2.58 18.14 17.99
CA THR A 153 -2.16 19.45 18.51
C THR A 153 -1.23 20.23 17.56
N GLY A 154 -0.95 19.67 16.38
CA GLY A 154 -0.04 20.29 15.41
C GLY A 154 -0.67 21.43 14.62
N LYS A 155 0.02 21.87 13.56
CA LYS A 155 -0.39 23.03 12.77
C LYS A 155 -1.79 22.84 12.17
N THR A 156 -2.62 23.87 12.31
CA THR A 156 -3.96 23.96 11.73
C THR A 156 -4.04 24.97 10.59
N ASP A 157 -3.01 25.80 10.40
CA ASP A 157 -2.87 26.68 9.23
C ASP A 157 -2.46 25.86 8.01
N ILE A 158 -3.43 25.57 7.13
CA ILE A 158 -3.26 24.73 5.95
C ILE A 158 -2.79 25.60 4.78
N LYS A 159 -1.53 25.41 4.36
CA LYS A 159 -0.98 26.02 3.15
C LYS A 159 -0.61 24.93 2.15
N VAL A 160 -1.14 25.05 0.93
CA VAL A 160 -0.84 24.12 -0.17
C VAL A 160 0.66 24.16 -0.48
N HIS A 161 1.26 22.99 -0.63
CA HIS A 161 2.67 22.88 -0.95
C HIS A 161 2.96 23.41 -2.36
N PRO A 162 4.01 24.23 -2.59
CA PRO A 162 4.30 24.81 -3.91
C PRO A 162 4.46 23.76 -5.02
N MET A 163 5.08 22.63 -4.70
CA MET A 163 5.28 21.49 -5.61
C MET A 163 4.04 20.56 -5.72
N ARG A 164 2.83 21.04 -5.44
CA ARG A 164 1.61 20.24 -5.66
C ARG A 164 1.40 19.95 -7.14
N ASP A 165 1.55 20.97 -7.98
CA ASP A 165 1.25 20.87 -9.41
C ASP A 165 2.33 20.09 -10.17
N GLY A 166 3.56 20.09 -9.66
CA GLY A 166 4.68 19.30 -10.22
C GLY A 166 4.66 17.81 -9.82
N ARG A 167 3.76 17.39 -8.93
CA ARG A 167 3.63 16.00 -8.45
C ARG A 167 2.21 15.47 -8.59
N PRO A 168 1.61 15.56 -9.79
CA PRO A 168 0.25 15.09 -9.98
C PRO A 168 0.23 13.57 -9.87
N VAL A 169 -0.74 13.08 -9.11
CA VAL A 169 -1.05 11.66 -9.05
C VAL A 169 -2.38 11.49 -9.74
N SER A 170 -2.45 10.58 -10.72
CA SER A 170 -3.69 10.32 -11.45
C SER A 170 -4.83 10.03 -10.48
N SER A 171 -5.87 10.87 -10.50
CA SER A 171 -7.13 10.64 -9.79
C SER A 171 -7.85 9.37 -10.28
N ARG A 172 -7.47 8.85 -11.46
CA ARG A 172 -7.91 7.58 -12.03
C ARG A 172 -6.88 6.48 -11.75
N THR A 173 -6.54 6.27 -10.49
CA THR A 173 -5.94 4.98 -10.12
C THR A 173 -7.11 3.99 -10.01
N PRO A 174 -7.23 2.97 -10.88
CA PRO A 174 -8.22 1.92 -10.68
C PRO A 174 -7.81 1.20 -9.41
N ALA A 175 -8.51 1.47 -8.31
CA ALA A 175 -8.20 0.90 -7.01
C ALA A 175 -8.30 -0.63 -7.09
N PRO A 176 -7.22 -1.41 -6.85
CA PRO A 176 -7.37 -2.80 -6.48
C PRO A 176 -7.64 -2.89 -4.96
N ARG A 177 -8.47 -2.01 -4.40
CA ARG A 177 -8.85 -2.03 -2.98
C ARG A 177 -10.27 -1.47 -2.80
N ARG A 178 -11.26 -2.21 -3.30
CA ARG A 178 -12.69 -1.89 -3.20
C ARG A 178 -13.25 -1.84 -1.76
N SER A 179 -12.42 -2.02 -0.73
CA SER A 179 -12.82 -1.86 0.67
C SER A 179 -12.58 -0.45 1.27
N VAL A 180 -11.82 0.43 0.61
CA VAL A 180 -11.44 1.74 1.23
C VAL A 180 -12.24 2.94 0.69
N LEU A 181 -12.89 2.82 -0.47
CA LEU A 181 -13.70 3.90 -1.07
C LEU A 181 -15.05 4.13 -0.36
N ALA A 182 -15.47 3.27 0.57
CA ALA A 182 -16.65 3.54 1.40
C ALA A 182 -16.42 4.65 2.46
N SER A 183 -15.17 5.09 2.65
CA SER A 183 -14.77 6.05 3.70
C SER A 183 -14.61 7.50 3.23
N SER A 184 -15.01 7.85 2.00
CA SER A 184 -14.90 9.24 1.50
C SER A 184 -15.91 10.22 2.12
N LYS A 185 -16.71 9.80 3.10
CA LYS A 185 -17.37 10.76 3.99
C LYS A 185 -16.25 11.53 4.70
N ARG A 186 -16.10 12.82 4.38
CA ARG A 186 -15.34 13.77 5.21
C ARG A 186 -15.72 13.45 6.65
N ALA A 187 -14.75 13.02 7.46
CA ALA A 187 -14.96 12.87 8.88
C ALA A 187 -15.39 14.26 9.38
N ARG A 188 -16.70 14.41 9.59
CA ARG A 188 -17.30 15.64 10.08
C ARG A 188 -17.03 15.62 11.58
N TRP A 189 -15.82 16.01 11.96
CA TRP A 189 -15.47 16.18 13.37
C TRP A 189 -16.33 17.33 13.90
N SER A 190 -17.34 17.02 14.71
CA SER A 190 -18.08 18.03 15.45
C SER A 190 -17.21 18.48 16.62
N PHE A 191 -16.77 19.73 16.58
CA PHE A 191 -16.30 20.40 17.79
C PHE A 191 -17.51 20.64 18.70
N ARG A 192 -17.45 20.09 19.92
CA ARG A 192 -18.15 20.60 21.09
C ARG A 192 -17.12 20.76 22.19
#